data_AF-A0A529NCN3-F1
#
_entry.id   AF-A0A529NCN3-F1
#
_cell.length_a   1.000
_cell.length_b   1.000
_cell.length_c   1.000
_cell.angle_alpha   90.00
_cell.angle_beta   90.00
_cell.angle_gamma   90.00
#
_symmetry.space_group_name_H-M   'P 1'
#
loop_
_entity.id
_entity.type
_entity.pdbx_description
1 polymer ?
#
loop_
_entity_poly.entity_id
_entity_poly.type
_entity_poly.pdbx_seq_one_letter_code
_entity_poly.pdbx_strand_id
1 'polypeptide(L)'
;MSYNTTIPPLDKPEVRHALNQAIDREALIKSLFQDAGATPAQNLIPPTMWSWNKDVKFDSYDPEAAKKVLADAGLKEIQLWASDRVRPYNPNFQRAAELIQADWAKVGVKA
;
A
#
# COMPACT_ATOMS: atom_id res chain seq x y z
N MET A 1 4.83 -3.15 -1.67
CA MET A 1 4.22 -4.08 -0.69
C MET A 1 3.74 -5.30 -1.44
N SER A 2 3.86 -6.48 -0.84
CA SER A 2 3.38 -7.74 -1.42
C SER A 2 2.40 -8.39 -0.45
N TYR A 3 1.41 -9.09 -0.98
CA TYR A 3 0.43 -9.86 -0.20
C TYR A 3 0.72 -11.35 -0.36
N ASN A 4 0.52 -12.12 0.70
CA ASN A 4 0.52 -13.57 0.58
C ASN A 4 -0.83 -14.04 0.02
N THR A 5 -0.89 -14.28 -1.29
CA THR A 5 -2.13 -14.58 -2.02
C THR A 5 -2.66 -16.00 -1.85
N THR A 6 -2.05 -16.81 -0.97
CA THR A 6 -2.54 -18.16 -0.64
C THR A 6 -3.23 -18.21 0.73
N ILE A 7 -3.28 -17.09 1.46
CA ILE A 7 -3.88 -17.00 2.79
C ILE A 7 -5.18 -16.17 2.71
N PRO A 8 -6.35 -16.74 3.07
CA PRO A 8 -7.56 -15.95 3.17
C PRO A 8 -7.49 -14.86 4.24
N PRO A 9 -8.08 -13.67 4.02
CA PRO A 9 -8.81 -13.23 2.82
C PRO A 9 -7.92 -12.51 1.79
N LEU A 10 -6.59 -12.63 1.86
CA LEU A 10 -5.65 -11.98 0.93
C LEU A 10 -5.53 -12.68 -0.43
N ASP A 11 -6.06 -13.89 -0.54
CA ASP A 11 -6.28 -14.62 -1.79
C ASP A 11 -7.25 -13.89 -2.74
N LYS A 12 -8.20 -13.15 -2.17
CA LYS A 12 -9.18 -12.34 -2.90
C LYS A 12 -8.58 -11.04 -3.46
N PRO A 13 -8.63 -10.82 -4.80
CA PRO A 13 -8.15 -9.58 -5.41
C PRO A 13 -8.79 -8.32 -4.83
N GLU A 14 -10.10 -8.33 -4.60
CA GLU A 14 -10.87 -7.19 -4.09
C GLU A 14 -10.40 -6.74 -2.69
N VAL A 15 -9.98 -7.68 -1.85
CA VAL A 15 -9.44 -7.38 -0.51
C VAL A 15 -8.08 -6.68 -0.63
N ARG A 16 -7.23 -7.11 -1.57
CA ARG A 16 -5.93 -6.47 -1.82
C ARG A 16 -6.09 -5.08 -2.40
N HIS A 17 -7.03 -4.90 -3.32
CA HIS A 17 -7.39 -3.57 -3.84
C HIS A 17 -7.89 -2.65 -2.72
N ALA A 18 -8.79 -3.12 -1.86
CA ALA A 18 -9.27 -2.34 -0.72
C ALA A 18 -8.15 -1.96 0.26
N LEU A 19 -7.22 -2.87 0.56
CA LEU A 19 -6.04 -2.55 1.38
C LEU A 19 -5.14 -1.48 0.72
N ASN A 20 -5.01 -1.46 -0.61
CA ASN A 20 -4.29 -0.40 -1.32
C ASN A 20 -5.05 0.93 -1.30
N GLN A 21 -6.37 0.92 -1.53
CA GLN A 21 -7.24 2.10 -1.51
C GLN A 21 -7.24 2.80 -0.15
N ALA A 22 -7.03 2.06 0.93
CA ALA A 22 -6.94 2.61 2.28
C ALA A 22 -5.65 3.39 2.56
N ILE A 23 -4.61 3.28 1.74
CA ILE A 23 -3.29 3.89 1.97
C ILE A 23 -3.17 5.21 1.22
N ASP A 24 -2.86 6.30 1.93
CA ASP A 24 -2.54 7.58 1.29
C ASP A 24 -1.10 7.53 0.74
N ARG A 25 -0.96 7.14 -0.53
CA ARG A 25 0.34 6.94 -1.17
C ARG A 25 1.10 8.25 -1.34
N GLU A 26 0.41 9.37 -1.54
CA GLU A 26 1.04 10.70 -1.65
C GLU A 26 1.64 11.10 -0.30
N ALA A 27 0.86 11.00 0.78
CA ALA A 27 1.35 11.29 2.12
C ALA A 27 2.47 10.32 2.55
N LEU A 28 2.36 9.03 2.21
CA LEU A 28 3.37 8.02 2.49
C LEU A 28 4.70 8.37 1.81
N ILE A 29 4.69 8.64 0.50
CA ILE A 29 5.90 8.98 -0.26
C ILE A 29 6.50 10.29 0.26
N LYS A 30 5.67 11.32 0.47
CA LYS A 30 6.14 12.60 1.03
C LYS A 30 6.78 12.44 2.41
N SER A 31 6.20 11.61 3.29
CA SER A 31 6.76 11.38 4.62
C SER A 31 8.05 10.57 4.59
N LEU A 32 8.21 9.64 3.65
CA LEU A 32 9.38 8.76 3.58
C LEU A 32 10.57 9.38 2.84
N PHE A 33 10.29 10.13 1.77
CA PHE A 33 11.31 10.64 0.87
C PHE A 33 11.51 12.15 0.95
N GLN A 34 10.62 12.88 1.62
CA GLN A 34 10.72 14.35 1.76
C GLN A 34 10.99 15.01 0.40
N ASP A 35 12.04 15.83 0.30
CA ASP A 35 12.42 16.55 -0.91
C ASP A 35 13.31 15.73 -1.87
N ALA A 36 13.48 14.42 -1.65
CA ALA A 36 14.32 13.54 -2.47
C ALA A 36 13.73 13.20 -3.86
N GLY A 37 12.65 13.89 -4.27
CA GLY A 37 12.09 13.77 -5.63
C GLY A 37 11.39 12.45 -5.95
N ALA A 38 11.01 11.66 -4.93
CA ALA A 38 10.23 10.45 -5.16
C ALA A 38 8.77 10.77 -5.53
N THR A 39 8.19 9.94 -6.39
CA THR A 39 6.80 10.06 -6.83
C THR A 39 6.07 8.72 -6.64
N PRO A 40 4.74 8.73 -6.43
CA PRO A 40 4.00 7.48 -6.32
C PRO A 40 4.10 6.63 -7.59
N ALA A 41 4.38 5.34 -7.40
CA ALA A 41 4.49 4.40 -8.50
C ALA A 41 3.11 4.06 -9.09
N GLN A 42 2.97 4.21 -10.40
CA GLN A 42 1.81 3.76 -11.18
C GLN A 42 1.99 2.35 -11.74
N ASN A 43 3.25 1.98 -12.02
CA ASN A 43 3.65 0.69 -12.58
C ASN A 43 4.67 0.01 -11.66
N LEU A 44 4.91 -1.28 -11.90
CA LEU A 44 6.02 -2.01 -11.27
C LEU A 44 7.38 -1.47 -11.70
N ILE A 45 7.49 -1.08 -12.97
CA ILE A 45 8.69 -0.46 -13.55
C ILE A 45 8.61 1.06 -13.47
N PRO A 46 9.75 1.78 -13.34
CA PRO A 46 9.79 3.23 -13.33
C PRO A 46 9.56 3.83 -14.73
N PRO A 47 9.17 5.11 -14.81
CA PRO A 47 8.93 5.81 -16.08
C PRO A 47 10.16 5.94 -16.98
N THR A 48 11.36 5.67 -16.46
CA THR A 48 12.62 5.66 -17.20
C THR A 48 12.86 4.36 -17.98
N MET A 49 12.06 3.31 -17.77
CA MET A 49 12.14 2.06 -18.54
C MET A 49 11.26 2.13 -19.80
N TRP A 50 11.77 1.61 -20.91
CA TRP A 50 11.16 1.69 -22.25
C TRP A 50 9.73 1.11 -22.35
N SER A 51 9.39 0.15 -21.49
CA SER A 51 8.10 -0.55 -21.48
C SER A 51 7.09 0.04 -20.50
N TRP A 52 7.37 1.21 -19.90
CA TRP A 52 6.46 1.86 -18.97
C TRP A 52 5.16 2.28 -19.66
N ASN A 53 4.02 1.91 -19.07
CA ASN A 53 2.71 2.19 -19.63
C ASN A 53 1.97 3.27 -18.81
N LYS A 54 1.79 4.45 -19.41
CA LYS A 54 1.10 5.59 -18.81
C LYS A 54 -0.40 5.42 -18.60
N ASP A 55 -1.00 4.44 -19.26
CA ASP A 55 -2.46 4.22 -19.24
C ASP A 55 -2.89 3.29 -18.08
N VAL A 56 -1.93 2.70 -17.36
CA VAL A 56 -2.20 1.88 -16.17
C VAL A 56 -2.74 2.75 -15.05
N LYS A 57 -3.91 2.37 -14.53
CA LYS A 57 -4.53 3.01 -13.39
C LYS A 57 -4.27 2.18 -12.14
N PHE A 58 -3.76 2.84 -11.11
CA PHE A 58 -3.62 2.24 -9.80
C PHE A 58 -4.91 2.45 -8.99
N ASP A 59 -5.04 1.69 -7.90
CA ASP A 59 -6.07 1.92 -6.89
C ASP A 59 -5.96 3.35 -6.36
N SER A 60 -7.00 4.17 -6.58
CA SER A 60 -7.11 5.50 -6.01
C SER A 60 -7.30 5.42 -4.50
N TYR A 61 -6.80 6.42 -3.78
CA TYR A 61 -7.05 6.55 -2.34
C TYR A 61 -8.55 6.76 -2.10
N ASP A 62 -9.20 5.76 -1.50
CA ASP A 62 -10.62 5.76 -1.15
C ASP A 62 -10.85 4.89 0.11
N PRO A 63 -10.58 5.45 1.31
CA PRO A 63 -10.75 4.73 2.58
C PRO A 63 -12.20 4.30 2.84
N GLU A 64 -13.18 5.04 2.36
CA GLU A 64 -14.59 4.73 2.59
C GLU A 64 -15.03 3.48 1.80
N ALA A 65 -14.65 3.43 0.51
CA ALA A 65 -14.87 2.22 -0.29
C ALA A 65 -14.09 1.02 0.26
N ALA A 66 -12.83 1.24 0.66
CA ALA A 66 -12.00 0.21 1.27
C ALA A 66 -12.63 -0.38 2.53
N LYS A 67 -13.09 0.48 3.45
CA LYS A 67 -13.71 0.06 4.72
C LYS A 67 -14.89 -0.89 4.51
N LYS A 68 -15.73 -0.62 3.51
CA LYS A 68 -16.85 -1.50 3.17
C LYS A 68 -16.37 -2.88 2.74
N VAL A 69 -15.46 -2.94 1.77
CA VAL A 69 -14.95 -4.21 1.22
C VAL A 69 -14.22 -5.03 2.30
N LEU A 70 -13.42 -4.38 3.14
CA LEU A 70 -12.66 -5.04 4.20
C LEU A 70 -13.57 -5.58 5.32
N ALA A 71 -14.62 -4.83 5.67
CA ALA A 71 -15.64 -5.28 6.63
C ALA A 71 -16.43 -6.49 6.09
N ASP A 72 -16.87 -6.44 4.82
CA ASP A 72 -17.58 -7.54 4.16
C ASP A 72 -16.71 -8.80 4.03
N ALA A 73 -15.39 -8.61 3.84
CA ALA A 73 -14.42 -9.70 3.81
C ALA A 73 -14.06 -10.25 5.20
N GLY A 74 -14.48 -9.57 6.29
CA GLY A 74 -14.18 -9.96 7.66
C GLY A 74 -12.72 -9.78 8.07
N LEU A 75 -11.93 -9.00 7.33
CA LEU A 75 -10.53 -8.75 7.66
C LEU A 75 -10.44 -7.73 8.79
N LYS A 76 -10.03 -8.17 9.98
CA LYS A 76 -9.84 -7.31 11.17
C LYS A 76 -8.39 -7.15 11.58
N GLU A 77 -7.57 -8.16 11.30
CA GLU A 77 -6.17 -8.19 11.67
C GLU A 77 -5.34 -8.76 10.52
N ILE A 78 -4.18 -8.17 10.27
CA ILE A 78 -3.21 -8.59 9.26
C ILE A 78 -1.81 -8.47 9.84
N GLN A 79 -0.88 -9.33 9.45
CA GLN A 79 0.52 -9.14 9.80
C GLN A 79 1.22 -8.28 8.75
N LEU A 80 1.82 -7.16 9.17
CA LEU A 80 2.62 -6.31 8.31
C LEU A 80 4.11 -6.47 8.64
N TRP A 81 4.89 -6.99 7.69
CA TRP A 81 6.32 -7.23 7.90
C TRP A 81 7.14 -6.06 7.36
N ALA A 82 8.01 -5.50 8.20
CA ALA A 82 8.93 -4.43 7.85
C ALA A 82 10.37 -4.87 8.09
N SER A 83 11.23 -4.66 7.09
CA SER A 83 12.68 -4.86 7.28
C SER A 83 13.26 -3.79 8.20
N ASP A 84 14.37 -4.11 8.86
CA ASP A 84 15.22 -3.18 9.58
C ASP A 84 16.29 -2.52 8.68
N ARG A 85 16.44 -2.98 7.43
CA ARG A 85 17.52 -2.55 6.54
C ARG A 85 17.06 -1.50 5.54
N VAL A 86 17.82 -0.42 5.44
CA VAL A 86 17.67 0.62 4.41
C VAL A 86 17.86 0.03 3.01
N ARG A 87 17.06 0.49 2.04
CA ARG A 87 17.18 0.14 0.62
C ARG A 87 17.02 1.39 -0.26
N PRO A 88 17.60 1.40 -1.49
CA PRO A 88 17.42 2.53 -2.41
C PRO A 88 15.95 2.85 -2.72
N TYR A 89 15.08 1.83 -2.75
CA TYR A 89 13.65 1.98 -3.04
C TYR A 89 12.78 2.19 -1.80
N ASN A 90 13.34 2.08 -0.59
CA ASN A 90 12.64 2.39 0.66
C ASN A 90 13.68 2.72 1.76
N PRO A 91 13.83 3.99 2.14
CA PRO A 91 14.84 4.41 3.09
C PRO A 91 14.48 4.04 4.54
N ASN A 92 13.20 3.81 4.85
CA ASN A 92 12.75 3.49 6.20
C ASN A 92 11.47 2.63 6.19
N PHE A 93 11.65 1.31 6.22
CA PHE A 93 10.54 0.36 6.21
C PHE A 93 9.69 0.39 7.48
N GLN A 94 10.29 0.65 8.65
CA GLN A 94 9.53 0.75 9.91
C GLN A 94 8.57 1.93 9.85
N ARG A 95 9.07 3.11 9.43
CA ARG A 95 8.22 4.29 9.24
C ARG A 95 7.12 4.05 8.20
N ALA A 96 7.44 3.37 7.10
CA ALA A 96 6.46 3.03 6.08
C ALA A 96 5.34 2.14 6.67
N ALA A 97 5.72 1.15 7.50
CA ALA A 97 4.76 0.25 8.13
C ALA A 97 3.89 0.95 9.18
N GLU A 98 4.43 1.85 9.99
CA GLU A 98 3.64 2.67 10.94
C GLU A 98 2.57 3.51 10.23
N LEU A 99 2.93 4.12 9.09
CA LEU A 99 2.01 4.94 8.31
C LEU A 99 0.91 4.08 7.67
N ILE A 100 1.27 2.93 7.09
CA ILE A 100 0.30 1.97 6.55
C ILE A 100 -0.61 1.42 7.65
N GLN A 101 -0.06 1.09 8.83
CA GLN A 101 -0.83 0.65 9.99
C GLN A 101 -1.83 1.71 10.44
N ALA A 102 -1.42 2.98 10.50
CA ALA A 102 -2.30 4.09 10.86
C ALA A 102 -3.44 4.27 9.84
N ASP A 103 -3.15 4.12 8.55
CA ASP A 103 -4.15 4.20 7.48
C ASP A 103 -5.13 3.02 7.50
N TRP A 104 -4.63 1.80 7.66
CA TRP A 104 -5.47 0.60 7.80
C TRP A 104 -6.33 0.62 9.06
N ALA A 105 -5.85 1.21 10.16
CA ALA A 105 -6.64 1.37 11.37
C ALA A 105 -7.89 2.24 11.16
N LYS A 106 -7.82 3.27 10.29
CA LYS A 106 -8.97 4.13 9.95
C LYS A 106 -10.09 3.35 9.27
N VAL A 107 -9.75 2.26 8.56
CA VAL A 107 -10.71 1.38 7.87
C VAL A 107 -11.01 0.10 8.64
N GLY A 108 -10.60 0.01 9.92
CA GLY A 108 -10.94 -1.09 10.81
C GLY A 108 -10.03 -2.32 10.71
N VAL A 109 -8.88 -2.21 10.06
CA VAL A 109 -7.87 -3.28 9.97
C VAL A 109 -6.69 -2.94 10.88
N LYS A 110 -6.42 -3.82 11.85
CA LYS A 110 -5.23 -3.75 12.71
C LYS A 110 -4.07 -4.47 12.04
N ALA A 111 -2.92 -3.82 11.98
CA ALA A 111 -1.67 -4.42 11.52
C ALA A 111 -0.60 -4.46 12.59
#